data_AF-A0A962BT99-F1
#
_entry.id   AF-A0A962BT99-F1
#
_cell.length_a   1.000
_cell.length_b   1.000
_cell.length_c   1.000
_cell.angle_alpha   90.00
_cell.angle_beta   90.00
_cell.angle_gamma   90.00
#
_symmetry.space_group_name_H-M   'P 1'
#
loop_
_entity.id
_entity.type
_entity.pdbx_description
1 polymer ?
#
loop_
_entity_poly.entity_id
_entity_poly.type
_entity_poly.pdbx_seq_one_letter_code
_entity_poly.pdbx_strand_id
1 'polypeptide(L)'
;AGSTFDPRPAPEPSRFNAAEVVTSGGALAPDLPQVVNAIDPALMEDADVLRGLRLALIASDLDTANVGEAFPSFAESSARLCREREMLAGRGLDSTEALQPCLRFLTNGQEHYFFTLHRFHSTLGREAYADGKAANATRLRKLIDDLRDEFAEPGERSGNDVLVSFSRLSLSD
;
A
#
# COMPACT_ATOMS: atom_id res chain seq x y z
N ALA A 1 6.71 -15.54 9.78
CA ALA A 1 5.70 -14.63 9.23
C ALA A 1 6.12 -13.22 9.61
N GLY A 2 6.65 -12.45 8.65
CA GLY A 2 7.06 -11.06 8.85
C GLY A 2 5.94 -10.14 8.39
N SER A 3 5.41 -9.33 9.30
CA SER A 3 4.46 -8.26 9.00
C SER A 3 5.22 -7.10 8.34
N THR A 4 4.73 -6.59 7.21
CA THR A 4 5.25 -5.40 6.50
C THR A 4 5.21 -4.14 7.38
N PHE A 5 4.47 -4.16 8.48
CA PHE A 5 4.42 -3.11 9.48
C PHE A 5 4.68 -3.69 10.87
N ASP A 6 5.91 -3.55 11.36
CA ASP A 6 6.27 -3.81 12.77
C ASP A 6 6.78 -2.49 13.38
N PRO A 7 6.09 -1.93 14.39
CA PRO A 7 6.40 -0.62 14.97
C PRO A 7 7.52 -0.63 16.03
N ARG A 8 8.21 -1.75 16.25
CA ARG A 8 9.28 -1.84 17.27
C ARG A 8 10.58 -1.17 16.80
N PRO A 9 11.30 -0.43 17.67
CA PRO A 9 12.61 0.12 17.32
C PRO A 9 13.61 -1.01 17.04
N ALA A 10 14.31 -0.91 15.90
CA ALA A 10 15.24 -1.93 15.45
C ALA A 10 16.49 -2.00 16.36
N PRO A 11 17.00 -3.21 16.67
CA PRO A 11 18.32 -3.37 17.28
C PRO A 11 19.45 -3.04 16.28
N GLU A 12 20.61 -2.64 16.83
CA GLU A 12 21.89 -2.18 16.24
C GLU A 12 22.28 -2.66 14.82
N PRO A 13 23.08 -1.87 14.06
CA PRO A 13 23.18 -1.97 12.60
C PRO A 13 23.97 -3.20 12.14
N SER A 14 23.22 -4.22 11.74
CA SER A 14 23.66 -5.25 10.79
C SER A 14 23.92 -4.63 9.42
N ARG A 15 24.99 -5.05 8.73
CA ARG A 15 25.47 -4.50 7.43
C ARG A 15 24.47 -4.56 6.27
N PHE A 16 23.33 -5.23 6.42
CA PHE A 16 22.22 -5.15 5.48
C PHE A 16 20.93 -5.34 6.27
N ASN A 17 20.23 -4.24 6.56
CA ASN A 17 18.92 -4.33 7.17
C ASN A 17 17.88 -4.34 6.05
N ALA A 18 17.23 -5.48 5.80
CA ALA A 18 16.03 -5.50 4.96
C ALA A 18 14.96 -4.53 5.50
N ALA A 19 15.00 -4.21 6.81
CA ALA A 19 14.18 -3.18 7.39
C ALA A 19 14.54 -1.75 6.92
N GLU A 20 15.73 -1.47 6.38
CA GLU A 20 16.07 -0.18 5.74
C GLU A 20 15.41 0.00 4.37
N VAL A 21 15.32 -1.08 3.58
CA VAL A 21 14.54 -1.08 2.32
C VAL A 21 13.04 -1.03 2.61
N VAL A 22 12.60 -1.65 3.72
CA VAL A 22 11.22 -1.54 4.21
C VAL A 22 10.93 -0.16 4.83
N THR A 23 11.90 0.49 5.50
CA THR A 23 11.72 1.85 6.07
C THR A 23 11.84 2.96 5.04
N SER A 24 12.49 2.73 3.89
CA SER A 24 12.40 3.64 2.74
C SER A 24 11.06 3.52 1.97
N GLY A 25 10.22 2.54 2.36
CA GLY A 25 8.85 2.39 1.85
C GLY A 25 8.74 1.83 0.44
N GLY A 26 9.81 1.25 -0.10
CA GLY A 26 9.86 0.67 -1.45
C GLY A 26 9.65 -0.84 -1.48
N ALA A 27 9.19 -1.38 -2.61
CA ALA A 27 9.18 -2.82 -2.86
C ALA A 27 10.63 -3.35 -2.93
N LEU A 28 10.92 -4.44 -2.22
CA LEU A 28 12.26 -5.08 -2.21
C LEU A 28 12.59 -5.76 -3.55
N ALA A 29 11.58 -6.29 -4.24
CA ALA A 29 11.74 -7.04 -5.49
C ALA A 29 12.60 -6.38 -6.58
N PRO A 30 12.42 -5.08 -6.94
CA PRO A 30 13.26 -4.39 -7.92
C PRO A 30 14.73 -4.27 -7.53
N ASP A 31 15.05 -4.31 -6.23
CA ASP A 31 16.40 -4.11 -5.71
C ASP A 31 17.12 -5.45 -5.45
N LEU A 32 16.40 -6.58 -5.56
CA LEU A 32 16.97 -7.92 -5.37
C LEU A 32 18.16 -8.22 -6.29
N PRO A 33 18.19 -7.85 -7.59
CA PRO A 33 19.36 -8.10 -8.43
C PRO A 33 20.63 -7.44 -7.90
N GLN A 34 20.53 -6.21 -7.38
CA GLN A 34 21.64 -5.47 -6.80
C GLN A 34 22.12 -6.13 -5.51
N VAL A 35 21.18 -6.59 -4.68
CA VAL A 35 21.49 -7.32 -3.44
C VAL A 35 22.18 -8.64 -3.74
N VAL A 36 21.66 -9.44 -4.68
CA VAL A 36 22.26 -10.72 -5.08
C VAL A 36 23.67 -10.51 -5.63
N ASN A 37 23.85 -9.54 -6.52
CA ASN A 37 25.16 -9.21 -7.07
C ASN A 37 26.17 -8.73 -6.00
N ALA A 38 25.71 -8.06 -4.94
CA ALA A 38 26.56 -7.65 -3.83
C ALA A 38 26.97 -8.81 -2.91
N ILE A 39 26.14 -9.86 -2.81
CA ILE A 39 26.44 -11.07 -2.05
C ILE A 39 27.49 -11.92 -2.79
N ASP A 40 27.20 -12.25 -4.05
CA ASP A 40 28.10 -13.00 -4.92
C ASP A 40 27.74 -12.72 -6.39
N PRO A 41 28.61 -12.01 -7.15
CA PRO A 41 28.39 -11.75 -8.57
C PRO A 41 28.20 -13.03 -9.41
N ALA A 42 28.78 -14.17 -9.02
CA ALA A 42 28.63 -15.43 -9.76
C ALA A 42 27.17 -15.93 -9.76
N LEU A 43 26.36 -15.57 -8.75
CA LEU A 43 24.94 -15.91 -8.70
C LEU A 43 24.14 -15.23 -9.82
N MET A 44 24.64 -14.13 -10.38
CA MET A 44 23.99 -13.46 -11.52
C MET A 44 24.18 -14.22 -12.84
N GLU A 45 25.03 -15.25 -12.87
CA GLU A 45 25.19 -16.16 -14.02
C GLU A 45 24.31 -17.42 -13.88
N ASP A 46 23.76 -17.68 -12.70
CA ASP A 46 22.92 -18.85 -12.43
C ASP A 46 21.49 -18.66 -12.99
N ALA A 47 21.09 -19.54 -13.90
CA ALA A 47 19.79 -19.50 -14.56
C ALA A 47 18.60 -19.64 -13.57
N ASP A 48 18.76 -20.39 -12.49
CA ASP A 48 17.73 -20.56 -11.47
C ASP A 48 17.57 -19.30 -10.62
N VAL A 49 18.68 -18.63 -10.28
CA VAL A 49 18.66 -17.33 -9.60
C VAL A 49 17.98 -16.27 -10.47
N LEU A 50 18.35 -16.18 -11.75
CA LEU A 50 17.73 -15.25 -12.69
C LEU A 50 16.23 -15.53 -12.90
N ARG A 51 15.81 -16.80 -12.84
CA ARG A 51 14.38 -17.15 -12.85
C ARG A 51 13.69 -16.70 -11.56
N GLY A 52 14.29 -16.94 -10.40
CA GLY A 52 13.78 -16.50 -9.10
C GLY A 52 13.58 -14.99 -9.02
N LEU A 53 14.56 -14.21 -9.47
CA LEU A 53 14.48 -12.74 -9.52
C LEU A 53 13.30 -12.25 -10.36
N ARG A 54 13.08 -12.85 -11.54
CA ARG A 54 11.93 -12.52 -12.40
C ARG A 54 10.60 -12.85 -11.74
N LEU A 55 10.50 -14.02 -11.09
CA LEU A 55 9.30 -14.41 -10.35
C LEU A 55 9.03 -13.48 -9.16
N ALA A 56 10.07 -12.98 -8.48
CA ALA A 56 9.91 -12.03 -7.39
C ALA A 56 9.27 -10.70 -7.86
N LEU A 57 9.63 -10.20 -9.05
CA LEU A 57 9.01 -9.00 -9.63
C LEU A 57 7.52 -9.23 -9.93
N ILE A 58 7.18 -10.38 -10.51
CA ILE A 58 5.78 -10.75 -10.79
C ILE A 58 4.99 -10.89 -9.49
N ALA A 59 5.56 -11.59 -8.49
CA ALA A 59 4.93 -11.76 -7.19
C ALA A 59 4.69 -10.41 -6.49
N SER A 60 5.64 -9.48 -6.58
CA SER A 60 5.47 -8.12 -6.06
C SER A 60 4.33 -7.38 -6.73
N ASP A 61 4.18 -7.49 -8.05
CA ASP A 61 3.07 -6.85 -8.77
C ASP A 61 1.72 -7.49 -8.42
N LEU A 62 1.68 -8.81 -8.21
CA LEU A 62 0.47 -9.53 -7.80
C LEU A 62 0.02 -9.13 -6.38
N ASP A 63 0.96 -8.92 -5.46
CA ASP A 63 0.67 -8.49 -4.09
C ASP A 63 0.02 -7.10 -4.04
N THR A 64 0.34 -6.23 -5.00
CA THR A 64 -0.17 -4.86 -5.07
C THR A 64 -1.14 -4.62 -6.22
N ALA A 65 -1.61 -5.68 -6.88
CA ALA A 65 -2.44 -5.61 -8.07
C ALA A 65 -3.83 -4.96 -7.81
N ASN A 66 -4.26 -4.88 -6.55
CA ASN A 66 -5.55 -4.31 -6.15
C ASN A 66 -5.76 -2.87 -6.67
N VAL A 67 -4.68 -2.09 -6.91
CA VAL A 67 -4.79 -0.76 -7.52
C VAL A 67 -5.39 -0.76 -8.93
N GLY A 68 -5.29 -1.89 -9.63
CA GLY A 68 -5.82 -2.11 -10.97
C GLY A 68 -7.14 -2.89 -11.01
N GLU A 69 -7.68 -3.30 -9.87
CA GLU A 69 -8.98 -3.96 -9.81
C GLU A 69 -10.14 -2.98 -10.06
N ALA A 70 -11.36 -3.52 -10.16
CA ALA A 70 -12.56 -2.69 -10.17
C ALA A 70 -12.55 -1.75 -8.93
N PHE A 71 -12.81 -0.46 -9.15
CA PHE A 71 -12.67 0.55 -8.10
C PHE A 71 -13.40 0.23 -6.78
N PRO A 72 -14.64 -0.33 -6.76
CA PRO A 72 -15.28 -0.70 -5.49
C PRO A 72 -14.47 -1.73 -4.70
N SER A 73 -13.87 -2.72 -5.37
CA SER A 73 -13.02 -3.74 -4.74
C SER A 73 -11.72 -3.12 -4.20
N PHE A 74 -11.09 -2.24 -4.98
CA PHE A 74 -9.93 -1.47 -4.54
C PHE A 74 -10.26 -0.65 -3.27
N ALA A 75 -11.33 0.14 -3.29
CA ALA A 75 -11.74 0.95 -2.16
C ALA A 75 -12.08 0.09 -0.93
N GLU A 76 -12.81 -1.01 -1.11
CA GLU A 76 -13.12 -1.93 -0.01
C GLU A 76 -11.83 -2.49 0.63
N SER A 77 -10.83 -2.85 -0.20
CA SER A 77 -9.53 -3.31 0.30
C SER A 77 -8.84 -2.25 1.16
N SER A 78 -8.86 -0.98 0.75
CA SER A 78 -8.33 0.15 1.53
C SER A 78 -9.07 0.34 2.85
N ALA A 79 -10.41 0.21 2.84
CA ALA A 79 -11.21 0.28 4.06
C ALA A 79 -10.92 -0.87 5.03
N ARG A 80 -10.72 -2.10 4.53
CA ARG A 80 -10.30 -3.25 5.37
C ARG A 80 -8.93 -3.01 6.00
N LEU A 81 -7.94 -2.58 5.23
CA LEU A 81 -6.62 -2.24 5.75
C LEU A 81 -6.65 -1.13 6.81
N CYS A 82 -7.51 -0.13 6.63
CA CYS A 82 -7.71 0.91 7.63
C CYS A 82 -8.23 0.34 8.95
N ARG A 83 -9.21 -0.58 8.90
CA ARG A 83 -9.75 -1.25 10.11
C ARG A 83 -8.68 -2.09 10.80
N GLU A 84 -7.93 -2.87 10.04
CA GLU A 84 -6.84 -3.72 10.56
C GLU A 84 -5.76 -2.86 11.24
N ARG A 85 -5.38 -1.74 10.63
CA ARG A 85 -4.43 -0.78 11.21
C ARG A 85 -4.90 -0.25 12.57
N GLU A 86 -6.17 0.13 12.71
CA GLU A 86 -6.69 0.62 13.99
C GLU A 86 -6.76 -0.48 15.05
N MET A 87 -7.18 -1.69 14.66
CA MET A 87 -7.17 -2.88 15.52
C MET A 87 -5.76 -3.16 16.06
N LEU A 88 -4.75 -3.19 15.19
CA LEU A 88 -3.35 -3.43 15.58
C LEU A 88 -2.80 -2.32 16.48
N ALA A 89 -3.31 -1.10 16.35
CA ALA A 89 -2.95 0.02 17.19
C ALA A 89 -3.78 0.13 18.48
N GLY A 90 -4.70 -0.80 18.73
CA GLY A 90 -5.54 -0.83 19.94
C GLY A 90 -6.59 0.30 20.01
N ARG A 91 -6.90 0.98 18.90
CA ARG A 91 -7.90 2.06 18.86
C ARG A 91 -9.25 1.53 18.39
N GLY A 92 -10.29 1.77 19.18
CA GLY A 92 -11.66 1.42 18.81
C GLY A 92 -12.18 2.35 17.71
N LEU A 93 -12.82 1.80 16.67
CA LEU A 93 -13.31 2.59 15.54
C LEU A 93 -14.41 3.57 15.91
N ASP A 94 -15.21 3.27 16.93
CA ASP A 94 -16.26 4.16 17.44
C ASP A 94 -15.71 5.31 18.32
N SER A 95 -14.39 5.34 18.55
CA SER A 95 -13.74 6.43 19.29
C SER A 95 -13.45 7.64 18.40
N THR A 96 -13.49 8.83 18.99
CA THR A 96 -13.02 10.06 18.35
C THR A 96 -11.51 10.06 18.12
N GLU A 97 -10.76 9.27 18.89
CA GLU A 97 -9.31 9.09 18.71
C GLU A 97 -8.96 8.44 17.37
N ALA A 98 -9.82 7.54 16.87
CA ALA A 98 -9.63 6.86 15.59
C ALA A 98 -9.96 7.74 14.36
N LEU A 99 -10.69 8.85 14.54
CA LEU A 99 -11.15 9.73 13.46
C LEU A 99 -9.98 10.19 12.56
N GLN A 100 -9.02 10.89 13.16
CA GLN A 100 -7.93 11.52 12.42
C GLN A 100 -6.94 10.50 11.81
N PRO A 101 -6.55 9.41 12.51
CA PRO A 101 -5.80 8.33 11.90
C PRO A 101 -6.49 7.69 10.68
N CYS A 102 -7.78 7.36 10.77
CA CYS A 102 -8.54 6.81 9.66
C CYS A 102 -8.62 7.78 8.48
N LEU A 103 -8.96 9.04 8.75
CA LEU A 103 -9.08 10.07 7.72
C LEU A 103 -7.76 10.27 6.97
N ARG A 104 -6.64 10.41 7.69
CA ARG A 104 -5.32 10.55 7.07
C ARG A 104 -4.92 9.32 6.26
N PHE A 105 -5.24 8.12 6.74
CA PHE A 105 -4.94 6.88 6.02
C PHE A 105 -5.72 6.78 4.71
N LEU A 106 -7.03 7.03 4.75
CA LEU A 106 -7.93 6.90 3.59
C LEU A 106 -7.82 8.07 2.60
N THR A 107 -7.20 9.19 3.00
CA THR A 107 -6.90 10.33 2.12
C THR A 107 -5.43 10.33 1.70
N ASN A 108 -4.59 11.08 2.41
CA ASN A 108 -3.17 11.28 2.10
C ASN A 108 -2.41 9.95 1.97
N GLY A 109 -2.75 8.96 2.80
CA GLY A 109 -2.15 7.62 2.73
C GLY A 109 -2.45 6.90 1.42
N GLN A 110 -3.71 6.87 0.99
CA GLN A 110 -4.10 6.26 -0.29
C GLN A 110 -3.53 7.03 -1.48
N GLU A 111 -3.54 8.36 -1.43
CA GLU A 111 -2.95 9.20 -2.46
C GLU A 111 -1.46 8.90 -2.65
N HIS A 112 -0.70 8.90 -1.55
CA HIS A 112 0.73 8.65 -1.57
C HIS A 112 1.04 7.22 -2.04
N TYR A 113 0.33 6.23 -1.52
CA TYR A 113 0.49 4.84 -1.97
C TYR A 113 0.25 4.70 -3.47
N PHE A 114 -0.89 5.20 -3.97
CA PHE A 114 -1.32 4.98 -5.34
C PHE A 114 -0.47 5.74 -6.36
N PHE A 115 -0.17 7.01 -6.10
CA PHE A 115 0.49 7.90 -7.05
C PHE A 115 2.00 7.99 -6.88
N THR A 116 2.52 7.81 -5.67
CA THR A 116 3.96 7.96 -5.40
C THR A 116 4.66 6.61 -5.26
N LEU A 117 4.12 5.70 -4.43
CA LEU A 117 4.84 4.46 -4.09
C LEU A 117 4.60 3.34 -5.10
N HIS A 118 3.35 3.13 -5.52
CA HIS A 118 2.99 1.99 -6.35
C HIS A 118 3.49 2.13 -7.79
N ARG A 119 4.30 1.17 -8.24
CA ARG A 119 4.74 1.00 -9.62
C ARG A 119 4.78 -0.47 -9.98
N PHE A 120 4.47 -0.80 -11.23
CA PHE A 120 4.63 -2.17 -11.72
C PHE A 120 6.10 -2.45 -12.05
N HIS A 121 6.60 -3.54 -11.49
CA HIS A 121 7.99 -3.98 -11.51
C HIS A 121 8.25 -5.09 -12.55
N SER A 122 7.21 -5.66 -13.14
CA SER A 122 7.28 -6.62 -14.24
C SER A 122 6.48 -6.14 -15.46
N THR A 123 6.85 -6.62 -16.65
CA THR A 123 6.08 -6.40 -17.88
C THR A 123 4.68 -7.00 -17.76
N LEU A 124 4.57 -8.23 -17.25
CA LEU A 124 3.31 -8.94 -17.11
C LEU A 124 2.32 -8.22 -16.17
N GLY A 125 2.79 -7.77 -15.01
CA GLY A 125 1.96 -7.02 -14.06
C GLY A 125 1.48 -5.69 -14.65
N ARG A 126 2.34 -4.98 -15.40
CA ARG A 126 1.95 -3.77 -16.11
C ARG A 126 0.89 -4.03 -17.17
N GLU A 127 1.10 -5.02 -18.03
CA GLU A 127 0.14 -5.37 -19.08
C GLU A 127 -1.22 -5.80 -18.51
N ALA A 128 -1.21 -6.48 -17.36
CA ALA A 128 -2.43 -6.96 -16.72
C ALA A 128 -3.23 -5.85 -16.00
N TYR A 129 -2.56 -4.91 -15.32
CA TYR A 129 -3.21 -4.04 -14.33
C TYR A 129 -3.03 -2.54 -14.57
N ALA A 130 -2.19 -2.10 -15.51
CA ALA A 130 -1.92 -0.67 -15.72
C ALA A 130 -3.15 0.11 -16.18
N ASP A 131 -3.97 -0.46 -17.08
CA ASP A 131 -5.18 0.19 -17.57
C ASP A 131 -6.22 0.38 -16.45
N GLY A 132 -6.39 -0.63 -15.60
CA GLY A 132 -7.24 -0.55 -14.41
C GLY A 132 -6.75 0.52 -13.43
N LYS A 133 -5.44 0.57 -13.18
CA LYS A 133 -4.83 1.61 -12.33
C LYS A 133 -5.05 3.00 -12.94
N ALA A 134 -4.88 3.15 -14.26
CA ALA A 134 -5.12 4.41 -14.93
C ALA A 134 -6.60 4.85 -14.82
N ALA A 135 -7.55 3.93 -14.98
CA ALA A 135 -8.97 4.20 -14.82
C ALA A 135 -9.35 4.60 -13.38
N ASN A 136 -8.71 3.99 -12.38
CA ASN A 136 -8.96 4.28 -10.97
C ASN A 136 -8.38 5.61 -10.51
N ALA A 137 -7.39 6.18 -11.20
CA ALA A 137 -6.70 7.40 -10.79
C ALA A 137 -7.64 8.59 -10.57
N THR A 138 -8.54 8.87 -11.52
CA THR A 138 -9.49 9.98 -11.42
C THR A 138 -10.50 9.75 -10.30
N ARG A 139 -11.00 8.52 -10.19
CA ARG A 139 -11.99 8.14 -9.17
C ARG A 139 -11.41 8.24 -7.75
N LEU A 140 -10.15 7.83 -7.58
CA LEU A 140 -9.47 7.93 -6.29
C LEU A 140 -9.30 9.39 -5.87
N ARG A 141 -8.87 10.28 -6.77
CA ARG A 141 -8.75 11.71 -6.46
C ARG A 141 -10.09 12.29 -6.01
N LYS A 142 -11.14 12.04 -6.79
CA LYS A 142 -12.49 12.49 -6.45
C LYS A 142 -12.95 11.97 -5.08
N LEU A 143 -12.79 10.68 -4.82
CA LEU A 143 -13.14 10.06 -3.54
C LEU A 143 -12.40 10.72 -2.36
N ILE A 144 -11.11 11.00 -2.54
CA ILE A 144 -10.27 11.63 -1.52
C ILE A 144 -10.72 13.07 -1.26
N ASP A 145 -10.97 13.84 -2.31
CA ASP A 145 -11.42 15.23 -2.21
C ASP A 145 -12.80 15.31 -1.55
N ASP A 146 -13.76 14.51 -2.02
CA ASP A 146 -15.11 14.44 -1.42
C ASP A 146 -15.05 14.04 0.07
N LEU A 147 -14.17 13.11 0.45
CA LEU A 147 -14.01 12.70 1.84
C LEU A 147 -13.36 13.80 2.69
N ARG A 148 -12.38 14.54 2.15
CA ARG A 148 -11.77 15.68 2.83
C ARG A 148 -12.82 16.78 3.07
N ASP A 149 -13.62 17.08 2.06
CA ASP A 149 -14.67 18.10 2.13
C ASP A 149 -15.73 17.73 3.17
N GLU A 150 -16.19 16.48 3.18
CA GLU A 150 -17.17 16.00 4.16
C GLU A 150 -16.65 16.12 5.62
N PHE A 151 -15.35 15.95 5.83
CA PHE A 151 -14.70 16.00 7.14
C PHE A 151 -13.96 17.32 7.45
N ALA A 152 -14.17 18.37 6.64
CA ALA A 152 -13.52 19.67 6.83
C ALA A 152 -13.97 20.37 8.12
N GLU A 153 -15.27 20.27 8.44
CA GLU A 153 -15.83 20.91 9.62
C GLU A 153 -15.64 20.07 10.89
N PRO A 154 -15.21 20.67 12.01
CA PRO A 154 -15.12 19.98 13.30
C PRO A 154 -16.49 19.46 13.75
N GLY A 155 -16.52 18.25 14.29
CA GLY A 155 -17.72 17.66 14.88
C GLY A 155 -17.39 16.41 15.68
N GLU A 156 -18.32 15.96 16.52
CA GLU A 156 -18.20 14.68 17.22
C GLU A 156 -18.34 13.53 16.21
N ARG A 157 -17.21 13.06 15.70
CA ARG A 157 -17.10 11.99 14.70
C ARG A 157 -16.05 10.97 15.10
N SER A 158 -16.21 9.76 14.62
CA SER A 158 -15.41 8.58 14.93
C SER A 158 -14.65 8.07 13.71
N GLY A 159 -13.75 7.11 13.91
CA GLY A 159 -13.12 6.37 12.80
C GLY A 159 -14.14 5.60 11.95
N ASN A 160 -15.23 5.12 12.55
CA ASN A 160 -16.30 4.43 11.85
C ASN A 160 -17.06 5.36 10.88
N ASP A 161 -17.29 6.61 11.28
CA ASP A 161 -17.92 7.61 10.41
C ASP A 161 -17.10 7.84 9.13
N VAL A 162 -15.76 7.86 9.23
CA VAL A 162 -14.87 7.95 8.06
C VAL A 162 -15.04 6.73 7.16
N LEU A 163 -15.05 5.52 7.73
CA LEU A 163 -15.16 4.28 6.97
C LEU A 163 -16.51 4.14 6.24
N VAL A 164 -17.60 4.55 6.90
CA VAL A 164 -18.94 4.59 6.30
C VAL A 164 -18.98 5.59 5.15
N SER A 165 -18.46 6.80 5.37
CA SER A 165 -18.45 7.85 4.35
C SER A 165 -17.57 7.45 3.15
N PHE A 166 -16.38 6.92 3.39
CA PHE A 166 -15.48 6.42 2.34
C PHE A 166 -16.14 5.30 1.52
N SER A 167 -16.78 4.33 2.17
CA SER A 167 -17.51 3.25 1.48
C SER A 167 -18.69 3.77 0.66
N ARG A 168 -19.42 4.77 1.16
CA ARG A 168 -20.54 5.38 0.42
C ARG A 168 -20.05 6.16 -0.80
N LEU A 169 -19.03 6.98 -0.62
CA LEU A 169 -18.46 7.82 -1.69
C LEU A 169 -17.78 6.96 -2.77
N SER A 170 -17.18 5.81 -2.43
CA SER A 170 -16.53 4.94 -3.41
C SER A 170 -17.49 4.24 -4.38
N LEU A 171 -18.77 4.18 -4.02
CA LEU A 171 -19.86 3.66 -4.85
C LEU A 171 -20.57 4.75 -5.67
N SER A 172 -20.20 6.01 -5.49
CA SER A 172 -20.76 7.12 -6.26
C SER A 172 -20.05 7.22 -7.63
N ASP A 173 -20.80 7.54 -8.67
CA ASP A 173 -20.29 7.69 -10.05
C ASP A 173 -19.43 8.96 -10.24
#